data_AF-U5D0F5-F1
#
_entry.id   AF-U5D0F5-F1
#
_cell.length_a   1.000
_cell.length_b   1.000
_cell.length_c   1.000
_cell.angle_alpha   90.00
_cell.angle_beta   90.00
_cell.angle_gamma   90.00
#
_symmetry.space_group_name_H-M   'P 1'
#
loop_
_entity.id
_entity.type
_entity.pdbx_description
1 polymer ?
#
loop_
_entity_poly.entity_id
_entity_poly.type
_entity_poly.pdbx_seq_one_letter_code
_entity_poly.pdbx_strand_id
1 'polypeptide(L)' 'MVERILLSSEIVKLLHELYPEYPVPQNCADENPFPSTYQVSKEKAQKLGVNFTPFEVSLKETVESLKEKKFF' A
#
# COMPACT_ATOMS: atom_id res chain seq x y z
N MET A 1 -7.64 -11.74 -2.15
CA MET A 1 -6.23 -12.14 -2.29
C MET A 1 -5.38 -10.93 -1.94
N VAL A 2 -4.28 -11.11 -1.20
CA VAL A 2 -3.42 -10.00 -0.74
C VAL A 2 -1.98 -10.35 -1.04
N GLU A 3 -1.19 -9.40 -1.57
CA GLU A 3 0.23 -9.59 -1.84
C GLU A 3 1.06 -9.46 -0.54
N ARG A 4 0.89 -8.36 0.20
CA ARG A 4 1.54 -8.14 1.50
C ARG A 4 0.66 -7.34 2.45
N ILE A 5 0.92 -7.47 3.74
CA ILE A 5 0.27 -6.70 4.81
C ILE A 5 1.20 -5.55 5.17
N LEU A 6 0.67 -4.33 5.16
CA LEU A 6 1.36 -3.12 5.56
C LEU A 6 0.48 -2.32 6.51
N LEU A 7 1.10 -1.66 7.47
CA LEU A 7 0.47 -0.64 8.28
C LEU A 7 0.30 0.64 7.46
N SER A 8 -0.69 1.46 7.82
CA SER A 8 -0.94 2.75 7.15
C SER A 8 0.31 3.66 7.17
N SER A 9 1.11 3.61 8.24
CA SER A 9 2.37 4.37 8.34
C SER A 9 3.43 3.91 7.33
N GLU A 10 3.47 2.62 6.99
CA GLU A 10 4.38 2.09 5.95
C GLU A 10 3.92 2.50 4.55
N ILE A 11 2.60 2.52 4.30
CA ILE A 11 2.03 3.00 3.03
C ILE A 11 2.34 4.49 2.84
N VAL A 12 2.18 5.29 3.89
CA VAL A 12 2.48 6.74 3.87
C VAL A 12 3.96 6.99 3.58
N LYS A 13 4.88 6.23 4.21
CA LYS A 13 6.32 6.32 3.90
C LYS A 13 6.60 6.02 2.43
N LEU A 14 6.03 4.94 1.91
CA LEU A 14 6.21 4.56 0.51
C LEU A 14 5.64 5.64 -0.44
N LEU A 15 4.47 6.20 -0.14
CA LEU A 15 3.91 7.32 -0.90
C LEU A 15 4.86 8.52 -0.93
N HIS A 16 5.46 8.87 0.21
CA HIS A 16 6.42 9.98 0.28
C HIS A 16 7.71 9.72 -0.49
N GLU A 17 8.22 8.49 -0.48
CA GLU A 17 9.39 8.09 -1.27
C GLU A 17 9.13 8.13 -2.78
N LEU A 18 7.93 7.75 -3.20
CA LEU A 18 7.54 7.71 -4.61
C LEU A 18 7.12 9.07 -5.16
N TYR A 19 6.50 9.90 -4.32
CA TYR A 19 5.93 11.19 -4.70
C TYR A 19 6.18 12.23 -3.59
N PRO A 20 7.44 12.69 -3.43
CA PRO A 20 7.82 13.62 -2.36
C PRO A 20 7.11 14.98 -2.44
N GLU A 21 6.56 15.34 -3.61
CA GLU A 21 5.82 16.56 -3.86
C GLU A 21 4.42 16.57 -3.22
N TYR A 22 3.84 15.40 -2.93
CA TYR A 22 2.50 15.36 -2.35
C TYR A 22 2.56 15.47 -0.82
N PRO A 23 1.73 16.34 -0.21
CA PRO A 23 1.65 16.42 1.24
C PRO A 23 1.07 15.10 1.78
N VAL A 24 1.85 14.43 2.61
CA VAL A 24 1.41 13.23 3.32
C VAL A 24 1.27 13.50 4.81
N PRO A 25 0.35 12.82 5.53
CA PRO A 25 0.23 12.95 6.97
C PRO A 25 1.53 12.52 7.68
N GLN A 26 1.98 13.30 8.67
CA GLN A 26 3.16 12.96 9.48
C GLN A 26 2.82 12.20 10.76
N ASN A 27 1.59 12.34 11.25
CA ASN A 27 1.14 11.77 12.51
C ASN A 27 0.05 10.73 12.28
N CYS A 28 0.02 9.68 13.11
CA CYS A 28 -1.09 8.74 13.16
C CYS A 28 -2.31 9.39 13.82
N ALA A 29 -3.51 8.91 13.47
CA ALA A 29 -4.75 9.44 14.03
C ALA A 29 -4.94 9.06 15.51
N ASP A 30 -4.28 8.02 15.97
CA ASP A 30 -4.27 7.57 17.35
C ASP A 30 -2.83 7.36 17.88
N GLU A 31 -2.71 7.36 19.20
CA GLU A 31 -1.48 7.01 19.93
C GLU A 31 -1.43 5.52 20.27
N ASN A 32 -2.38 4.74 19.76
CA ASN A 32 -2.43 3.31 20.02
C ASN A 32 -1.19 2.63 19.44
N PRO A 33 -0.66 1.60 20.12
CA PRO A 33 0.42 0.81 19.55
C PRO A 33 -0.05 0.21 18.22
N PHE A 34 0.85 0.21 17.23
CA PHE A 34 0.56 -0.40 15.93
C PHE A 34 0.11 -1.85 16.14
N PRO A 35 -1.00 -2.27 15.49
CA PRO A 35 -1.43 -3.65 15.57
C PRO A 35 -0.33 -4.55 15.04
N SER A 36 -0.19 -5.74 15.63
CA SER A 36 0.76 -6.73 15.14
C SER A 36 0.42 -7.11 13.69
N THR A 37 1.43 -7.11 12.84
CA THR A 37 1.29 -7.58 11.46
C THR A 37 0.95 -9.06 11.47
N TYR A 38 -0.09 -9.46 10.75
CA TYR A 38 -0.42 -10.86 10.52
C TYR A 38 0.03 -11.30 9.13
N GLN A 39 0.17 -12.61 8.94
CA GLN A 39 0.51 -13.18 7.64
C GLN A 39 -0.72 -13.82 7.00
N VAL A 40 -0.84 -13.66 5.68
CA VAL A 40 -1.91 -14.28 4.87
C VAL A 40 -1.27 -15.29 3.93
N SER A 41 -1.78 -16.52 3.94
CA SER A 41 -1.30 -17.55 3.01
C SER A 41 -1.68 -17.19 1.56
N LYS A 42 -0.67 -17.17 0.70
CA LYS A 42 -0.80 -16.98 -0.77
C LYS A 42 -0.75 -18.30 -1.54
N GLU A 43 -0.54 -19.42 -0.85
CA GLU A 43 -0.19 -20.71 -1.45
C GLU A 43 -1.28 -21.22 -2.41
N LYS A 44 -2.54 -21.19 -1.99
CA LYS A 44 -3.65 -21.66 -2.84
C LYS A 44 -3.78 -20.86 -4.13
N ALA A 45 -3.58 -19.54 -4.06
CA ALA A 45 -3.62 -18.67 -5.22
C ALA A 45 -2.47 -18.94 -6.18
N GLN A 46 -1.25 -19.04 -5.64
CA GLN A 46 -0.05 -19.35 -6.44
C GLN A 46 -0.16 -20.73 -7.10
N LYS A 47 -0.71 -21.73 -6.41
CA LYS A 47 -0.99 -23.06 -6.98
C LYS A 47 -1.98 -23.04 -8.14
N LEU A 48 -2.85 -22.04 -8.21
CA LEU A 48 -3.78 -21.82 -9.33
C LEU A 48 -3.19 -20.93 -10.43
N GLY A 49 -1.89 -20.58 -10.36
CA GLY A 49 -1.20 -19.77 -11.36
C GLY A 49 -1.31 -18.26 -11.15
N VAL A 50 -1.80 -17.79 -9.98
CA VAL A 50 -1.87 -16.36 -9.70
C VAL A 50 -0.49 -15.80 -9.34
N ASN A 51 -0.05 -14.82 -10.13
CA ASN A 51 1.11 -13.98 -9.82
C ASN A 51 0.63 -12.66 -9.21
N PHE A 52 1.15 -12.33 -8.04
CA PHE A 52 0.77 -11.08 -7.36
C PHE A 52 1.63 -9.93 -7.87
N THR A 53 0.99 -8.84 -8.26
CA THR A 53 1.67 -7.57 -8.55
C THR A 53 2.27 -7.01 -7.25
N PRO A 54 3.56 -6.63 -7.22
CA PRO A 54 4.15 -5.97 -6.06
C PRO A 54 3.37 -4.72 -5.68
N PHE A 55 3.12 -4.52 -4.39
CA PHE A 55 2.30 -3.42 -3.91
C PHE A 55 2.77 -2.04 -4.39
N GLU A 56 4.08 -1.80 -4.51
CA GLU A 56 4.65 -0.55 -5.02
C GLU A 56 4.13 -0.22 -6.42
N VAL A 57 4.00 -1.23 -7.28
CA VAL A 57 3.52 -1.07 -8.65
C VAL A 57 2.04 -0.68 -8.62
N SER A 58 1.23 -1.44 -7.89
CA SER A 58 -0.20 -1.16 -7.73
C SER A 58 -0.47 0.21 -7.08
N LEU A 59 0.38 0.63 -6.14
CA LEU A 59 0.29 1.93 -5.49
C LEU A 59 0.55 3.06 -6.49
N LYS A 60 1.62 2.96 -7.30
CA LYS A 60 1.90 3.93 -8.37
C LYS A 60 0.75 4.02 -9.36
N GLU A 61 0.27 2.88 -9.85
CA GLU A 61 -0.87 2.83 -10.78
C GLU A 61 -2.11 3.48 -10.19
N THR A 62 -2.37 3.28 -8.89
CA THR A 62 -3.48 3.93 -8.19
C THR A 62 -3.32 5.45 -8.15
N VAL A 63 -2.14 5.96 -7.78
CA VAL A 63 -1.86 7.40 -7.73
C VAL A 63 -1.98 8.03 -9.12
N GLU A 64 -1.41 7.41 -10.16
CA GLU A 64 -1.54 7.90 -11.53
C GLU A 64 -2.99 7.88 -12.01
N SER A 65 -3.77 6.85 -11.67
CA SER A 65 -5.21 6.80 -12.00
C SER A 65 -6.00 7.92 -11.33
N LEU A 66 -5.65 8.28 -10.09
CA LEU A 66 -6.30 9.39 -9.38
C LEU A 66 -5.96 10.74 -10.01
N LYS A 67 -4.71 10.93 -10.45
CA LYS A 67 -4.27 12.13 -11.20
C LYS A 67 -5.00 12.25 -12.54
N GLU A 68 -5.07 11.17 -13.30
CA GLU A 68 -5.77 11.13 -14.59
C GLU A 68 -7.25 11.51 -14.45
N LYS A 69 -7.88 11.06 -13.37
CA LYS A 69 -9.28 11.37 -13.03
C LYS A 69 -9.48 12.73 -12.35
N LYS A 70 -8.42 13.51 -12.13
CA LYS A 70 -8.45 14.86 -11.54
C LYS A 70 -9.08 14.89 -10.14
N PHE A 71 -8.78 13.89 -9.31
CA PHE A 71 -9.17 13.93 -7.89
C PHE A 71 -8.33 14.93 -7.09
N PHE A 72 -7.17 15.31 -7.60
CA PHE A 72 -6.28 16.34 -7.08
C PHE A 72 -5.42 16.92 -8.21
#